data_AF-A0A7X8PUF3-F1
#
_entry.id   AF-A0A7X8PUF3-F1
#
_cell.length_a   1.000
_cell.length_b   1.000
_cell.length_c   1.000
_cell.angle_alpha   90.00
_cell.angle_beta   90.00
_cell.angle_gamma   90.00
#
_symmetry.space_group_name_H-M   'P 1'
#
loop_
_entity.id
_entity.type
_entity.pdbx_description
1 polymer ?
#
loop_
_entity_poly.entity_id
_entity_poly.type
_entity_poly.pdbx_seq_one_letter_code
_entity_poly.pdbx_strand_id
1 'polypeptide(L)'
;MKVIILMGSKADLDWGTQIKTVLDRFEIPSVIRIASAHKVPLKCYALIKEYEKENVIFITIAGMSNALSGFSDAQTYCPVIACPPYSDKFGGTDIFSSVRMPSGVAPLTVLSPENAALAAAKIFGLSNPSLREKIAAFQEKKREELEEADALLQKSQA
;
A
#
# COMPACT_ATOMS: atom_id res chain seq x y z
N MET A 1 9.82 -5.02 12.20
CA MET A 1 9.09 -5.14 10.92
C MET A 1 7.69 -4.63 11.15
N LYS A 2 7.32 -3.53 10.50
CA LYS A 2 6.02 -2.88 10.67
C LYS A 2 5.67 -2.05 9.45
N VAL A 3 4.39 -1.87 9.17
CA VAL A 3 3.94 -0.96 8.09
C VAL A 3 3.32 0.29 8.68
N ILE A 4 3.74 1.44 8.17
CA ILE A 4 3.14 2.73 8.51
C ILE A 4 2.25 3.17 7.35
N ILE A 5 0.95 3.13 7.57
CA ILE A 5 -0.06 3.58 6.62
C ILE A 5 -0.30 5.07 6.86
N LEU A 6 0.24 5.91 5.97
CA LEU A 6 0.16 7.36 6.10
C LEU A 6 -0.83 7.91 5.07
N MET A 7 -1.94 8.49 5.54
CA MET A 7 -2.98 9.04 4.67
C MET A 7 -3.06 10.56 4.73
N GLY A 8 -3.43 11.17 3.61
CA GLY A 8 -3.55 12.61 3.47
C GLY A 8 -4.83 13.19 4.08
N SER A 9 -5.90 12.40 4.16
CA SER A 9 -7.21 12.82 4.64
C SER A 9 -7.88 11.73 5.49
N LYS A 10 -8.82 12.15 6.36
CA LYS A 10 -9.73 11.20 7.06
C LYS A 10 -10.62 10.45 6.07
N ALA A 11 -10.93 11.05 4.91
CA ALA A 11 -11.73 10.40 3.87
C ALA A 11 -11.08 9.13 3.31
N ASP A 12 -9.77 8.97 3.48
CA ASP A 12 -9.00 7.81 3.01
C ASP A 12 -8.99 6.64 4.03
N LEU A 13 -9.71 6.77 5.16
CA LEU A 13 -9.65 5.81 6.27
C LEU A 13 -10.12 4.41 5.87
N ASP A 14 -11.18 4.32 5.07
CA ASP A 14 -11.69 3.03 4.60
C ASP A 14 -10.65 2.31 3.74
N TRP A 15 -9.93 3.06 2.89
CA TRP A 15 -8.83 2.55 2.07
C TRP A 15 -7.68 2.03 2.93
N GLY A 16 -7.26 2.82 3.92
CA GLY A 16 -6.21 2.42 4.87
C GLY A 16 -6.61 1.22 5.72
N THR A 17 -7.90 1.09 6.06
CA THR A 17 -8.42 -0.05 6.83
C THR A 17 -8.37 -1.33 6.00
N GLN A 18 -8.69 -1.28 4.71
CA GLN A 18 -8.55 -2.44 3.82
C GLN A 18 -7.10 -2.94 3.74
N ILE A 19 -6.13 -2.03 3.64
CA ILE A 19 -4.70 -2.37 3.67
C ILE A 19 -4.34 -3.03 4.99
N LYS A 20 -4.76 -2.43 6.11
CA LYS A 20 -4.52 -2.98 7.45
C LYS A 20 -5.08 -4.39 7.59
N THR A 21 -6.31 -4.64 7.16
CA THR A 21 -6.95 -5.97 7.22
C THR A 21 -6.12 -7.03 6.51
N VAL A 22 -5.54 -6.71 5.36
CA VAL A 22 -4.69 -7.66 4.62
C VAL A 22 -3.34 -7.85 5.31
N LEU A 23 -2.73 -6.80 5.87
CA LEU A 23 -1.51 -6.91 6.67
C LEU A 23 -1.71 -7.78 7.92
N ASP A 24 -2.87 -7.69 8.56
CA ASP A 24 -3.21 -8.50 9.72
C ASP A 24 -3.25 -10.01 9.37
N ARG A 25 -3.67 -10.38 8.14
CA ARG A 25 -3.60 -11.78 7.64
C ARG A 25 -2.17 -12.29 7.49
N PHE A 26 -1.22 -11.40 7.23
CA PHE A 26 0.21 -11.72 7.18
C PHE A 26 0.88 -11.61 8.55
N GLU A 27 0.14 -11.25 9.60
CA GLU A 27 0.65 -10.93 10.95
C GLU A 27 1.73 -9.85 10.91
N ILE A 28 1.59 -8.87 10.02
CA ILE A 28 2.49 -7.72 9.94
C ILE A 28 1.90 -6.59 10.77
N PRO A 29 2.56 -6.15 11.87
CA PRO A 29 2.10 -5.02 12.66
C PRO A 29 1.96 -3.77 11.77
N SER A 30 0.88 -3.03 11.96
CA SER A 30 0.61 -1.83 11.18
C SER A 30 0.03 -0.69 12.02
N VAL A 31 0.34 0.56 11.63
CA VAL A 31 -0.22 1.77 12.25
C VAL A 31 -0.74 2.69 11.17
N ILE A 32 -1.96 3.22 11.38
CA ILE A 32 -2.57 4.22 10.51
C ILE A 32 -2.34 5.61 11.10
N ARG A 33 -1.84 6.55 10.29
CA ARG A 33 -1.65 7.97 10.65
C ARG A 33 -2.24 8.88 9.59
N ILE A 34 -2.73 10.05 10.03
CA ILE A 34 -3.24 11.10 9.13
C ILE A 34 -2.30 12.31 9.19
N ALA A 35 -1.67 12.63 8.04
CA ALA A 35 -0.96 13.88 7.82
C ALA A 35 -0.96 14.22 6.32
N SER A 36 -1.48 15.40 5.98
CA SER A 36 -1.45 15.92 4.63
C SER A 36 -0.11 16.60 4.34
N ALA A 37 0.55 16.22 3.24
CA ALA A 37 1.74 16.90 2.76
C ALA A 37 1.48 18.37 2.39
N HIS A 38 0.27 18.70 1.93
CA HIS A 38 -0.10 20.08 1.62
C HIS A 38 -0.47 20.91 2.86
N LYS A 39 -1.28 20.35 3.76
CA LYS A 39 -1.90 21.12 4.86
C LYS A 39 -1.08 21.11 6.15
N VAL A 40 -0.34 20.04 6.41
CA VAL A 40 0.46 19.86 7.64
C VAL A 40 1.83 19.23 7.33
N PRO A 41 2.63 19.81 6.41
CA PRO A 41 3.89 19.21 5.93
C PRO A 41 4.89 18.89 7.04
N LEU A 42 5.06 19.78 8.02
CA LEU A 42 6.00 19.58 9.12
C LEU A 42 5.59 18.43 10.04
N LYS A 43 4.28 18.24 10.26
CA LYS A 43 3.76 17.07 10.97
C LYS A 43 4.06 15.82 10.16
N CYS A 44 3.76 15.83 8.85
CA CYS A 44 4.04 14.71 7.97
C CYS A 44 5.53 14.29 8.03
N TYR A 45 6.43 15.25 7.91
CA TYR A 45 7.87 15.06 8.08
C TYR A 45 8.22 14.46 9.44
N ALA A 46 7.72 15.03 10.53
CA ALA A 46 8.00 14.54 11.88
C ALA A 46 7.56 13.09 12.07
N LEU A 47 6.42 12.68 11.51
CA LEU A 47 5.94 11.29 11.56
C LEU A 47 6.86 10.34 10.81
N ILE A 48 7.32 10.73 9.63
CA ILE A 48 8.27 9.92 8.84
C ILE A 48 9.57 9.74 9.65
N LYS A 49 10.10 10.82 10.21
CA LYS A 49 11.33 10.82 11.04
C LYS A 49 11.20 10.04 12.35
N GLU A 50 9.99 9.98 12.91
CA GLU A 50 9.68 9.16 14.08
C GLU A 50 9.83 7.67 13.73
N TYR A 51 9.17 7.22 12.64
CA TYR A 51 9.08 5.81 12.31
C TYR A 51 10.25 5.23 11.50
N GLU A 52 10.97 6.04 10.72
CA GLU A 52 12.06 5.53 9.87
C GLU A 52 13.19 4.87 10.67
N LYS A 53 13.29 5.17 11.96
CA LYS A 53 14.26 4.60 12.91
C LYS A 53 14.04 3.10 13.17
N GLU A 54 12.88 2.57 12.80
CA GLU A 54 12.53 1.15 12.89
C GLU A 54 12.64 0.46 11.53
N ASN A 55 12.59 -0.88 11.49
CA ASN A 55 12.44 -1.62 10.23
C ASN A 55 11.00 -1.52 9.73
N VAL A 56 10.73 -0.47 8.95
CA VAL A 56 9.40 -0.12 8.44
C VAL A 56 9.33 -0.01 6.92
N ILE A 57 8.12 -0.20 6.40
CA ILE A 57 7.71 0.19 5.06
C ILE A 57 6.59 1.22 5.22
N PHE A 58 6.64 2.30 4.46
CA PHE A 58 5.54 3.26 4.41
C PHE A 58 4.58 2.89 3.28
N ILE A 59 3.29 2.91 3.55
CA ILE A 59 2.25 2.89 2.53
C ILE A 59 1.52 4.23 2.58
N THR A 60 1.62 5.02 1.52
CA THR A 60 1.02 6.35 1.44
C THR A 60 -0.29 6.33 0.66
N ILE A 61 -1.30 7.03 1.19
CA ILE A 61 -2.63 7.11 0.58
C ILE A 61 -3.00 8.58 0.38
N ALA A 62 -3.09 9.01 -0.88
CA ALA A 62 -3.63 10.32 -1.23
C ALA A 62 -4.25 10.25 -2.63
N GLY A 63 -5.47 10.76 -2.77
CA GLY A 63 -6.12 10.98 -4.06
C GLY A 63 -5.79 12.34 -4.66
N MET A 64 -6.40 12.65 -5.81
CA MET A 64 -6.18 13.89 -6.56
C MET A 64 -4.69 14.08 -6.90
N SER A 65 -4.13 15.27 -6.64
CA SER A 65 -2.69 15.52 -6.73
C SER A 65 -1.95 14.91 -5.53
N ASN A 66 -1.40 13.71 -5.72
CA ASN A 66 -0.70 12.93 -4.69
C ASN A 66 0.73 13.47 -4.43
N ALA A 67 0.83 14.57 -3.69
CA ALA A 67 2.13 15.02 -3.18
C ALA A 67 2.65 14.17 -2.01
N LEU A 68 1.77 13.47 -1.28
CA LEU A 68 2.13 12.75 -0.06
C LEU A 68 3.15 11.63 -0.32
N SER A 69 2.99 10.90 -1.43
CA SER A 69 3.82 9.73 -1.72
C SER A 69 5.24 10.14 -2.10
N GLY A 70 5.37 11.07 -3.06
CA GLY A 70 6.68 11.61 -3.44
C GLY A 70 7.36 12.39 -2.31
N PHE A 71 6.59 13.15 -1.52
CA PHE A 71 7.12 13.80 -0.32
C PHE A 71 7.68 12.76 0.65
N SER A 72 6.89 11.74 1.01
CA SER A 72 7.31 10.76 2.02
C SER A 72 8.56 9.99 1.59
N ASP A 73 8.61 9.56 0.33
CA ASP A 73 9.76 8.86 -0.26
C ASP A 73 11.02 9.72 -0.25
N ALA A 74 10.93 10.99 -0.65
CA ALA A 74 12.05 11.90 -0.61
C ALA A 74 12.57 12.22 0.81
N GLN A 75 11.78 11.92 1.85
CA GLN A 75 12.13 12.21 3.24
C GLN A 75 12.62 10.99 4.03
N THR A 76 12.73 9.81 3.43
CA THR A 76 13.17 8.60 4.15
C THR A 76 14.03 7.69 3.29
N TYR A 77 14.85 6.86 3.94
CA TYR A 77 15.57 5.77 3.28
C TYR A 77 14.76 4.45 3.27
N CYS A 78 13.63 4.40 3.97
CA CYS A 78 12.75 3.24 3.99
C CYS A 78 11.95 3.13 2.69
N PRO A 79 11.55 1.91 2.26
CA PRO A 79 10.68 1.77 1.10
C PRO A 79 9.33 2.47 1.29
N VAL A 80 8.87 3.18 0.27
CA VAL A 80 7.55 3.82 0.21
C VAL A 80 6.72 3.21 -0.92
N ILE A 81 5.50 2.80 -0.60
CA ILE A 81 4.51 2.29 -1.53
C ILE A 81 3.37 3.31 -1.65
N ALA A 82 3.18 3.89 -2.84
CA ALA A 82 2.05 4.75 -3.13
C ALA A 82 0.82 3.89 -3.46
N CYS A 83 -0.24 3.98 -2.66
CA CYS A 83 -1.52 3.33 -2.92
C CYS A 83 -2.65 4.38 -3.01
N PRO A 84 -2.68 5.17 -4.10
CA PRO A 84 -3.70 6.21 -4.26
C PRO A 84 -5.09 5.58 -4.43
N PRO A 85 -6.14 6.10 -3.79
CA PRO A 85 -7.51 5.74 -4.12
C PRO A 85 -7.80 6.09 -5.57
N TYR A 86 -8.36 5.14 -6.33
CA TYR A 86 -8.70 5.37 -7.72
C TYR A 86 -9.92 6.31 -7.83
N SER A 87 -9.88 7.22 -8.80
CA SER A 87 -11.02 8.04 -9.22
C SER A 87 -11.12 8.01 -10.73
N ASP A 88 -12.33 7.89 -11.26
CA ASP A 88 -12.66 7.98 -12.69
C ASP A 88 -12.83 9.43 -13.19
N LYS A 89 -12.88 10.39 -12.26
CA LYS A 89 -12.92 11.82 -12.58
C LYS A 89 -11.71 12.20 -13.44
N PHE A 90 -11.96 13.08 -14.41
CA PHE A 90 -10.94 13.53 -15.37
C PHE A 90 -10.22 12.35 -16.08
N GLY A 91 -10.92 11.25 -16.32
CA GLY A 91 -10.37 10.08 -17.00
C GLY A 91 -9.29 9.34 -16.21
N GLY A 92 -9.30 9.44 -14.87
CA GLY A 92 -8.32 8.79 -14.02
C GLY A 92 -6.92 9.39 -14.09
N THR A 93 -6.78 10.60 -14.62
CA THR A 93 -5.49 11.29 -14.80
C THR A 93 -4.77 11.59 -13.48
N ASP A 94 -5.48 11.58 -12.36
CA ASP A 94 -4.89 11.67 -11.01
C ASP A 94 -3.79 10.64 -10.77
N ILE A 95 -3.83 9.48 -11.44
CA ILE A 95 -2.80 8.45 -11.28
C ILE A 95 -1.40 8.95 -11.66
N PHE A 96 -1.30 9.87 -12.63
CA PHE A 96 -0.02 10.44 -13.05
C PHE A 96 0.67 11.17 -11.90
N SER A 97 -0.07 11.71 -10.95
CA SER A 97 0.51 12.35 -9.75
C SER A 97 1.22 11.35 -8.82
N SER A 98 0.96 10.05 -8.96
CA SER A 98 1.62 9.00 -8.19
C SER A 98 2.77 8.33 -8.95
N VAL A 99 2.63 8.18 -10.28
CA VAL A 99 3.62 7.45 -11.10
C VAL A 99 4.70 8.33 -11.74
N ARG A 100 4.44 9.62 -11.99
CA ARG A 100 5.39 10.53 -12.67
C ARG A 100 6.27 11.28 -11.67
N MET A 101 7.22 10.58 -11.09
CA MET A 101 8.16 11.14 -10.12
C MET A 101 9.41 11.74 -10.79
N PRO A 102 10.02 12.80 -10.21
CA PRO A 102 11.31 13.32 -10.66
C PRO A 102 12.45 12.37 -10.29
N SER A 103 13.63 12.56 -10.90
CA SER A 103 14.83 11.79 -10.59
C SER A 103 15.19 11.86 -9.10
N GLY A 104 15.53 10.72 -8.50
CA GLY A 104 15.90 10.62 -7.08
C GLY A 104 14.74 10.42 -6.11
N VAL A 105 13.50 10.34 -6.60
CA VAL A 105 12.29 10.03 -5.81
C VAL A 105 11.59 8.84 -6.48
N ALA A 106 11.41 7.74 -5.75
CA ALA A 106 11.03 6.44 -6.31
C ALA A 106 9.99 5.65 -5.47
N PRO A 107 8.84 6.25 -5.10
CA PRO A 107 7.75 5.49 -4.48
C PRO A 107 7.22 4.41 -5.43
N LEU A 108 7.00 3.21 -4.89
CA LEU A 108 6.44 2.08 -5.63
C LEU A 108 4.93 2.24 -5.75
N THR A 109 4.40 2.51 -6.95
CA THR A 109 2.94 2.69 -7.11
C THR A 109 2.22 1.34 -7.24
N VAL A 110 1.26 1.08 -6.34
CA VAL A 110 0.43 -0.13 -6.32
C VAL A 110 -1.04 0.26 -6.06
N LEU A 111 -1.92 -0.01 -7.02
CA LEU A 111 -3.26 0.59 -7.02
C LEU A 111 -4.27 -0.03 -6.06
N SER A 112 -4.19 -1.35 -5.78
CA SER A 112 -5.18 -2.00 -4.91
C SER A 112 -4.69 -2.09 -3.46
N PRO A 113 -5.57 -1.90 -2.46
CA PRO A 113 -5.24 -2.08 -1.06
C PRO A 113 -4.62 -3.45 -0.73
N GLU A 114 -5.21 -4.52 -1.29
CA GLU A 114 -4.72 -5.89 -1.12
C GLU A 114 -3.31 -6.04 -1.68
N ASN A 115 -3.04 -5.50 -2.87
CA ASN A 115 -1.72 -5.62 -3.49
C ASN A 115 -0.68 -4.72 -2.81
N ALA A 116 -1.06 -3.56 -2.25
CA ALA A 116 -0.14 -2.73 -1.51
C ALA A 116 0.34 -3.43 -0.22
N ALA A 117 -0.58 -4.08 0.50
CA ALA A 117 -0.25 -4.93 1.63
C ALA A 117 0.60 -6.14 1.24
N LEU A 118 0.25 -6.82 0.13
CA LEU A 118 1.02 -7.96 -0.40
C LEU A 118 2.43 -7.54 -0.84
N ALA A 119 2.58 -6.35 -1.45
CA ALA A 119 3.86 -5.80 -1.85
C ALA A 119 4.76 -5.54 -0.62
N ALA A 120 4.21 -4.93 0.44
CA ALA A 120 4.92 -4.75 1.70
C ALA A 120 5.32 -6.11 2.31
N ALA A 121 4.41 -7.09 2.31
CA ALA A 121 4.70 -8.45 2.78
C ALA A 121 5.84 -9.09 1.98
N LYS A 122 5.82 -8.98 0.64
CA LYS A 122 6.88 -9.52 -0.24
C LYS A 122 8.24 -8.88 0.02
N ILE A 123 8.30 -7.56 0.21
CA ILE A 123 9.55 -6.87 0.56
C ILE A 123 10.11 -7.44 1.87
N PHE A 124 9.30 -7.54 2.91
CA PHE A 124 9.74 -8.14 4.17
C PHE A 124 10.05 -9.64 4.07
N GLY A 125 9.35 -10.35 3.20
CA GLY A 125 9.53 -11.78 2.94
C GLY A 125 10.92 -12.12 2.41
N LEU A 126 11.63 -11.17 1.77
CA LEU A 126 13.01 -11.37 1.32
C LEU A 126 13.93 -11.84 2.45
N SER A 127 13.71 -11.35 3.68
CA SER A 127 14.49 -11.71 4.87
C SER A 127 13.71 -12.54 5.90
N ASN A 128 12.48 -12.95 5.60
CA ASN A 128 11.61 -13.65 6.56
C ASN A 128 11.00 -14.93 5.94
N PRO A 129 11.58 -16.13 6.20
CA PRO A 129 11.10 -17.40 5.67
C PRO A 129 9.64 -17.74 6.02
N SER A 130 9.22 -17.53 7.27
CA SER A 130 7.83 -17.86 7.67
C SER A 130 6.82 -16.92 6.99
N LEU A 131 7.19 -15.67 6.76
CA LEU A 131 6.35 -14.75 5.97
C LEU A 131 6.26 -15.18 4.50
N ARG A 132 7.33 -15.74 3.91
CA ARG A 132 7.30 -16.29 2.54
C ARG A 132 6.29 -17.43 2.40
N GLU A 133 6.20 -18.31 3.39
CA GLU A 133 5.20 -19.39 3.41
C GLU A 133 3.78 -18.83 3.43
N LYS A 134 3.51 -17.80 4.25
CA LYS A 134 2.20 -17.12 4.27
C LYS A 134 1.86 -16.45 2.94
N ILE A 135 2.85 -15.83 2.29
CA ILE A 135 2.67 -15.24 0.95
C ILE A 135 2.36 -16.32 -0.09
N ALA A 136 3.10 -17.43 -0.08
CA ALA A 136 2.86 -18.54 -1.01
C ALA A 136 1.46 -19.14 -0.81
N ALA A 137 1.05 -19.39 0.44
CA ALA A 137 -0.29 -19.88 0.77
C ALA A 137 -1.38 -18.89 0.35
N PHE A 138 -1.17 -17.58 0.55
CA PHE A 138 -2.10 -16.55 0.09
C PHE A 138 -2.29 -16.59 -1.43
N GLN A 139 -1.19 -16.72 -2.19
CA GLN A 139 -1.24 -16.78 -3.65
C GLN A 139 -1.79 -18.11 -4.19
N GLU A 140 -1.57 -19.22 -3.49
CA GLU A 140 -2.19 -20.51 -3.81
C GLU A 140 -3.69 -20.44 -3.64
N LYS A 141 -4.18 -19.92 -2.51
CA LYS A 141 -5.61 -19.78 -2.26
C LYS A 141 -6.31 -18.98 -3.36
N LYS A 142 -5.69 -17.90 -3.86
CA LYS A 142 -6.24 -17.11 -4.98
C LYS A 142 -6.32 -17.91 -6.29
N ARG A 143 -5.41 -18.86 -6.51
CA ARG A 143 -5.46 -19.77 -7.67
C ARG A 143 -6.57 -20.80 -7.49
N GLU A 144 -6.67 -21.41 -6.32
CA GLU A 144 -7.75 -22.35 -5.99
C GLU A 144 -9.14 -21.71 -6.15
N GLU A 145 -9.33 -20.49 -5.65
CA GLU A 145 -10.58 -19.72 -5.81
C GLU A 145 -10.98 -19.54 -7.30
N LEU A 146 -10.01 -19.39 -8.20
CA LEU A 146 -10.25 -19.25 -9.64
C LEU A 146 -10.61 -20.58 -10.30
N GLU A 147 -9.89 -21.66 -9.99
CA GLU A 147 -10.17 -23.01 -10.50
C GLU A 147 -11.56 -23.50 -10.05
N GLU A 148 -11.92 -23.24 -8.79
CA GLU A 148 -13.26 -23.55 -8.27
C GLU A 148 -14.36 -22.77 -8.98
N ALA A 149 -14.13 -21.47 -9.24
CA ALA A 149 -15.08 -20.62 -9.95
C ALA A 149 -15.30 -21.09 -11.39
N ASP A 150 -14.24 -21.49 -12.10
CA ASP A 150 -14.35 -22.04 -13.45
C ASP A 150 -15.09 -23.38 -13.46
N ALA A 151 -14.76 -24.30 -12.54
CA ALA A 151 -15.43 -25.59 -12.43
C ALA A 151 -16.94 -25.46 -12.14
N LEU A 152 -17.34 -24.47 -11.34
CA LEU A 152 -18.75 -24.17 -11.09
C LEU A 152 -19.44 -23.59 -12.34
N LEU A 153 -18.76 -22.71 -13.07
CA LEU A 153 -19.28 -22.15 -14.31
C LEU A 153 -19.56 -23.26 -15.34
N GLN A 154 -18.61 -24.18 -15.55
CA GLN A 154 -18.78 -25.30 -16.48
C GLN A 154 -19.97 -26.20 -16.12
N LYS A 155 -20.19 -26.45 -14.83
CA LYS A 155 -21.35 -27.23 -14.35
C LYS A 155 -22.69 -26.53 -14.57
N SER A 156 -22.73 -25.20 -14.54
CA SER A 156 -23.95 -24.43 -14.75
C SER A 156 -24.37 -24.29 -16.22
N GLN A 157 -23.43 -24.59 -17.14
CA GLN A 157 -23.62 -24.51 -18.59
C GLN A 157 -23.92 -25.88 -19.24
N ALA A 158 -23.84 -26.97 -18.46
CA ALA A 158 -24.16 -28.33 -18.87
C ALA A 158 -25.61 -28.68 -18.51
#